data_AF-A0A3B9DDH3-F1
#
_entry.id   AF-A0A3B9DDH3-F1
#
_cell.length_a   1.000
_cell.length_b   1.000
_cell.length_c   1.000
_cell.angle_alpha   90.00
_cell.angle_beta   90.00
_cell.angle_gamma   90.00
#
_symmetry.space_group_name_H-M   'P 1'
#
loop_
_entity.id
_entity.type
_entity.pdbx_description
1 polymer ?
#
loop_
_entity_poly.entity_id
_entity_poly.type
_entity_poly.pdbx_seq_one_letter_code
_entity_poly.pdbx_strand_id
1 'polypeptide(L)' 'MKPLVRILAVAHKEFLQLSRDRLTFGMIIGIPLIQLLMFGYAINTDVRNLSAAYVDEADTHLSRQFVSDIT' A
#
# COMPACT_ATOMS: atom_id res chain seq x y z
N MET A 1 40.24 -17.98 -10.18
CA MET A 1 39.85 -16.92 -9.23
C MET A 1 38.33 -16.92 -9.12
N LYS A 2 37.76 -17.06 -7.92
CA LYS A 2 36.30 -17.22 -7.72
C LYS A 2 35.64 -15.84 -7.48
N PRO A 3 35.09 -15.16 -8.49
CA PRO A 3 34.55 -13.79 -8.35
C PRO A 3 33.45 -13.70 -7.29
N LEU A 4 32.66 -14.77 -7.12
CA LEU A 4 31.61 -14.88 -6.11
C LEU A 4 32.13 -14.71 -4.68
N VAL A 5 33.33 -15.25 -4.37
CA VAL A 5 33.93 -15.12 -3.03
C VAL A 5 34.29 -13.67 -2.74
N ARG A 6 34.77 -12.94 -3.74
CA ARG A 6 35.11 -11.52 -3.59
C ARG A 6 33.86 -10.66 -3.39
N ILE A 7 32.81 -10.91 -4.16
CA ILE A 7 31.53 -10.18 -4.01
C ILE A 7 30.95 -10.44 -2.63
N LEU A 8 30.93 -11.69 -2.17
CA LEU A 8 30.39 -12.05 -0.86
C LEU A 8 31.21 -11.45 0.29
N ALA A 9 32.54 -11.39 0.15
CA ALA A 9 33.41 -10.71 1.11
C ALA A 9 33.12 -9.20 1.21
N VAL A 10 32.88 -8.53 0.08
CA VAL A 10 32.50 -7.12 0.04
C VAL A 10 31.10 -6.93 0.65
N ALA A 11 30.12 -7.74 0.25
CA ALA A 11 28.77 -7.68 0.79
C ALA A 11 28.75 -7.86 2.32
N HIS A 12 29.53 -8.81 2.84
CA HIS A 12 29.65 -9.03 4.29
C HIS A 12 30.26 -7.81 5.00
N LYS A 13 31.30 -7.19 4.42
CA LYS A 13 31.90 -5.96 4.96
C LYS A 13 30.86 -4.83 5.02
N GLU A 14 30.15 -4.58 3.93
CA GLU A 14 29.16 -3.50 3.86
C GLU A 14 27.97 -3.76 4.79
N PHE A 15 27.55 -5.02 4.97
CA PHE A 15 26.49 -5.38 5.92
C PHE A 15 26.90 -5.10 7.37
N LEU A 16 28.14 -5.43 7.76
CA LEU A 16 28.67 -5.10 9.09
C LEU A 16 28.78 -3.58 9.30
N GLN A 17 29.17 -2.85 8.26
CA GLN A 17 29.26 -1.39 8.30
C GLN A 17 27.87 -0.77 8.48
N LEU A 18 26.87 -1.23 7.71
CA LEU A 18 25.48 -0.79 7.83
C LEU A 18 24.90 -1.10 9.21
N SER A 19 25.19 -2.29 9.76
CA SER A 19 24.69 -2.70 11.08
C SER A 19 25.25 -1.86 12.24
N ARG A 20 26.45 -1.27 12.09
CA ARG A 20 27.03 -0.34 13.08
C ARG A 20 26.47 1.07 12.96
N ASP A 21 26.02 1.46 11.77
CA ASP A 21 25.30 2.72 11.57
C ASP A 21 23.82 2.56 11.96
N ARG A 22 23.57 2.67 13.27
CA ARG A 22 22.23 2.51 13.86
C ARG A 22 21.21 3.51 13.32
N LEU A 23 21.64 4.71 12.93
CA LEU A 23 20.74 5.73 12.38
C LEU A 23 20.28 5.31 10.98
N THR A 24 21.22 4.98 10.11
CA THR A 24 20.90 4.55 8.74
C THR A 24 20.10 3.25 8.74
N PHE A 25 20.49 2.27 9.56
CA PHE A 25 19.71 1.03 9.72
C PHE A 25 18.29 1.32 10.24
N GLY A 26 18.18 2.20 11.24
CA GLY A 26 16.90 2.64 11.80
C GLY A 26 16.00 3.33 10.77
N MET A 27 16.55 4.14 9.86
CA MET A 27 15.77 4.77 8.79
C MET A 27 15.32 3.76 7.73
N ILE A 28 16.21 2.85 7.31
CA ILE A 28 15.92 1.81 6.30
C ILE A 28 14.75 0.93 6.74
N ILE A 29 14.68 0.59 8.03
CA ILE A 29 13.61 -0.25 8.57
C ILE A 29 12.43 0.61 9.07
N GLY A 30 12.72 1.69 9.78
CA GLY A 30 11.73 2.51 10.47
C GLY A 30 10.83 3.30 9.54
N ILE A 31 11.38 3.96 8.51
CA ILE A 31 10.56 4.76 7.57
C ILE A 31 9.53 3.87 6.86
N PRO A 32 9.90 2.72 6.26
CA PRO A 32 8.92 1.83 5.64
C PRO A 32 7.90 1.25 6.63
N LEU A 33 8.31 0.95 7.87
CA LEU A 33 7.38 0.46 8.89
C LEU A 33 6.36 1.52 9.29
N ILE A 34 6.80 2.76 9.54
CA ILE A 34 5.91 3.88 9.84
C ILE A 34 4.99 4.11 8.65
N GLN A 35 5.51 4.09 7.43
CA GLN A 35 4.74 4.22 6.21
C GLN A 35 3.68 3.12 6.09
N LEU A 36 4.01 1.85 6.37
CA LEU A 36 3.05 0.75 6.35
C LEU A 36 1.96 0.93 7.40
N LEU A 37 2.32 1.34 8.62
CA LEU A 37 1.35 1.60 9.69
C LEU A 37 0.45 2.78 9.35
N MET A 38 1.03 3.88 8.85
CA MET A 38 0.27 5.06 8.43
C MET A 38 -0.66 4.71 7.28
N PHE A 39 -0.20 4.02 6.24
CA PHE A 39 -1.09 3.63 5.16
C PHE A 39 -2.13 2.61 5.63
N GLY A 40 -1.76 1.60 6.42
CA GLY A 40 -2.72 0.62 6.92
C GLY A 40 -3.80 1.21 7.82
N TYR A 41 -3.45 2.22 8.63
CA TYR A 41 -4.40 2.88 9.54
C TYR A 41 -5.15 4.05 8.89
N ALA A 42 -4.47 4.87 8.08
CA ALA A 42 -5.03 6.08 7.49
C ALA A 42 -5.75 5.83 6.15
N ILE A 43 -5.54 4.68 5.50
CA ILE A 43 -6.31 4.34 4.31
C ILE A 43 -7.76 4.07 4.72
N ASN A 44 -8.66 4.96 4.29
CA ASN A 44 -10.08 4.76 4.47
C ASN A 44 -10.62 4.11 3.20
N THR A 45 -11.10 2.86 3.29
CA THR A 45 -11.72 2.17 2.15
C THR A 45 -13.19 2.54 1.96
N ASP A 46 -13.76 3.32 2.87
CA ASP A 46 -15.14 3.79 2.77
C ASP A 46 -15.21 4.97 1.80
N VAL A 47 -15.77 4.71 0.62
CA VAL A 47 -15.97 5.72 -0.41
C VAL A 47 -17.25 6.50 -0.08
N ARG A 48 -17.09 7.55 0.72
CA ARG A 48 -18.19 8.46 1.05
C ARG A 48 -18.34 9.54 -0.03
N ASN A 49 -19.58 9.91 -0.35
CA ASN A 49 -19.90 10.97 -1.33
C ASN A 49 -19.41 10.70 -2.76
N LEU A 50 -19.42 9.44 -3.20
CA LEU A 50 -19.23 9.15 -4.62
C LEU A 50 -20.48 9.58 -5.40
N SER A 51 -20.30 10.43 -6.42
CA SER A 51 -21.33 10.71 -7.40
C SER A 51 -21.55 9.45 -8.26
N ALA A 52 -22.44 8.58 -7.82
CA ALA A 52 -22.88 7.41 -8.58
C ALA A 52 -24.14 7.73 -9.40
N ALA A 53 -24.30 7.08 -10.55
CA ALA A 53 -25.51 7.13 -11.35
C ALA A 53 -26.19 5.76 -11.33
N TYR A 54 -27.52 5.74 -11.37
CA TYR A 54 -28.29 4.50 -11.53
C TYR A 54 -28.37 4.15 -13.02
N VAL A 55 -28.07 2.89 -13.35
CA VAL A 55 -28.28 2.33 -14.69
C VAL A 55 -29.43 1.34 -14.59
N ASP A 56 -30.58 1.69 -15.17
CA ASP A 56 -31.74 0.80 -15.26
C ASP A 56 -31.79 0.14 -16.64
N GLU A 57 -31.39 -1.14 -16.71
CA GLU A 57 -31.48 -1.96 -17.94
C GLU A 57 -32.82 -2.70 -18.07
N ALA A 58 -33.61 -2.79 -16.99
CA ALA A 58 -34.86 -3.55 -17.01
C ALA A 58 -35.99 -2.77 -17.72
N ASP A 59 -35.92 -1.44 -17.72
CA ASP A 59 -36.88 -0.51 -18.35
C ASP A 59 -38.36 -0.77 -17.99
N THR A 60 -38.58 -1.31 -16.79
CA THR A 60 -39.92 -1.64 -16.30
C THR A 60 -40.47 -0.53 -15.42
N HIS A 61 -41.80 -0.54 -15.21
CA HIS A 61 -42.41 0.37 -14.24
C HIS A 61 -41.92 0.09 -12.81
N LEU A 62 -41.71 -1.17 -12.46
CA LEU A 62 -41.21 -1.58 -11.15
C LEU A 62 -39.77 -1.13 -10.90
N SER A 63 -38.90 -1.20 -11.91
CA SER A 63 -37.50 -0.76 -11.79
C SER A 63 -37.40 0.76 -11.58
N ARG A 64 -38.19 1.56 -12.31
CA ARG A 64 -38.28 3.01 -12.09
C ARG A 64 -38.81 3.39 -10.71
N GLN A 65 -39.86 2.69 -10.24
CA GLN A 65 -40.40 2.91 -8.90
C GLN A 65 -39.34 2.61 -7.83
N PHE A 66 -38.62 1.49 -7.98
CA PHE A 66 -37.54 1.13 -7.08
C PHE A 66 -36.42 2.19 -7.04
N VAL A 67 -35.97 2.70 -8.19
CA VAL A 67 -34.95 3.77 -8.25
C VAL A 67 -35.46 5.06 -7.58
N SER A 68 -36.74 5.39 -7.74
CA SER A 68 -37.37 6.55 -7.08
C SER A 68 -37.49 6.39 -5.56
N ASP A 69 -37.62 5.17 -5.05
CA ASP A 69 -37.78 4.92 -3.62
C ASP A 69 -36.42 4.92 -2.87
N ILE A 70 -35.32 4.66 -3.57
CA ILE A 70 -33.95 4.58 -2.98
C ILE A 70 -33.12 5.86 -3.16
N THR A 71 -33.58 6.82 -3.96
CA THR A 71 -32.93 8.12 -4.20
C THR A 71 -33.55 9.19 -3.31
#